data_AF-A0A6L8GCH0-F1
#
_entry.id   AF-A0A6L8GCH0-F1
#
_cell.length_a   1.000
_cell.length_b   1.000
_cell.length_c   1.000
_cell.angle_alpha   90.00
_cell.angle_beta   90.00
_cell.angle_gamma   90.00
#
_symmetry.space_group_name_H-M   'P 1'
#
loop_
_entity.id
_entity.type
_entity.pdbx_description
1 polymer ?
#
loop_
_entity_poly.entity_id
_entity_poly.type
_entity_poly.pdbx_seq_one_letter_code
_entity_poly.pdbx_strand_id
1 'polypeptide(L)'
;MSSLDQLNDTCPAWANIFEVQRRKLRVLAVAQQPSGLTGRSYFLFINLRRDNLVAVFEEPDGHLPLCCVERHINPDASFCLHYNSTEPVQSAAMAREWWRSLGFYLNNQDYASRRRKWPMLAQLSHGDAAITQIQMEELAEPLGWKEEEVLAAIFRKRGWLGGRLPRLSKDKSSLVNLRSPCPRGCTRKHHPFRKSSCERLNCAEGCRRLHKPTLRADCPNRSVVESLVLLEHQRRAQEHEFFKSLKNSQVICCGTMDNCSLRQEEISN
;
A
#
# COMPACT_ATOMS: atom_id res chain seq x y z
N MET A 1 29.80 13.77 -0.40
CA MET A 1 28.54 14.37 -0.92
C MET A 1 27.42 13.85 -0.03
N SER A 2 26.73 14.75 0.66
CA SER A 2 25.62 14.41 1.57
C SER A 2 24.36 14.05 0.78
N SER A 3 23.37 13.44 1.44
CA SER A 3 22.05 13.22 0.82
C SER A 3 21.40 14.54 0.39
N LEU A 4 21.61 15.62 1.14
CA LEU A 4 21.07 16.94 0.78
C LEU A 4 21.76 17.52 -0.45
N ASP A 5 23.06 17.29 -0.62
CA ASP A 5 23.81 17.74 -1.81
C ASP A 5 23.21 17.05 -3.05
N GLN A 6 23.00 15.73 -2.98
CA GLN A 6 22.39 14.95 -4.07
C GLN A 6 20.98 15.46 -4.42
N LEU A 7 20.17 15.77 -3.40
CA LEU A 7 18.81 16.31 -3.61
C LEU A 7 18.83 17.73 -4.17
N ASN A 8 19.76 18.57 -3.72
CA ASN A 8 19.94 19.93 -4.22
C ASN A 8 20.35 19.94 -5.70
N ASP A 9 21.34 19.13 -6.07
CA ASP A 9 21.89 19.08 -7.42
C ASP A 9 20.93 18.44 -8.44
N THR A 10 19.88 17.77 -7.96
CA THR A 10 18.87 17.11 -8.80
C THR A 10 17.47 17.68 -8.65
N CYS A 11 17.36 18.90 -8.09
CA CYS A 11 16.08 19.57 -7.87
C CYS A 11 15.26 19.64 -9.18
N PRO A 12 14.05 19.07 -9.24
CA PRO A 12 13.24 19.06 -10.45
C PRO A 12 12.53 20.40 -10.67
N ALA A 13 12.09 20.67 -11.89
CA ALA A 13 11.46 21.95 -12.27
C ALA A 13 10.14 22.29 -11.52
N TRP A 14 9.48 21.29 -10.93
CA TRP A 14 8.27 21.50 -10.13
C TRP A 14 8.55 21.85 -8.65
N ALA A 15 9.83 21.86 -8.25
CA ALA A 15 10.28 22.22 -6.92
C ALA A 15 11.31 23.36 -7.01
N ASN A 16 11.30 24.24 -6.02
CA ASN A 16 12.26 25.32 -5.88
C ASN A 16 12.87 25.28 -4.47
N ILE A 17 14.17 25.02 -4.39
CA ILE A 17 14.92 25.10 -3.14
C ILE A 17 15.34 26.56 -2.96
N PHE A 18 14.75 27.23 -1.96
CA PHE A 18 14.99 28.66 -1.72
C PHE A 18 15.87 28.92 -0.49
N GLU A 19 16.13 27.89 0.32
CA GLU A 19 17.05 27.98 1.45
C GLU A 19 17.82 26.67 1.63
N VAL A 20 19.15 26.77 1.70
CA VAL A 20 20.06 25.64 1.89
C VAL A 20 20.86 25.86 3.18
N GLN A 21 20.75 24.92 4.11
CA GLN A 21 21.54 24.86 5.32
C GLN A 21 22.25 23.50 5.40
N ARG A 22 23.29 23.40 6.23
CA ARG A 22 24.11 22.18 6.38
C ARG A 22 23.32 20.90 6.64
N ARG A 23 22.15 20.99 7.29
CA ARG A 23 21.31 19.83 7.66
C ARG A 23 19.84 20.00 7.29
N LYS A 24 19.51 21.02 6.49
CA LYS A 24 18.13 21.35 6.15
C LYS A 24 18.05 22.03 4.78
N LEU A 25 17.09 21.62 3.97
CA LEU A 25 16.65 22.35 2.78
C LEU A 25 15.24 22.87 3.04
N ARG A 26 14.92 24.08 2.57
CA ARG A 26 13.54 24.54 2.45
C ARG A 26 13.15 24.62 0.98
N VAL A 27 11.98 24.08 0.70
CA VAL A 27 11.54 23.78 -0.65
C VAL A 27 10.12 24.26 -0.83
N LEU A 28 9.86 25.01 -1.89
CA LEU A 28 8.53 25.22 -2.41
C LEU A 28 8.27 24.17 -3.48
N ALA A 29 7.37 23.23 -3.22
CA ALA A 29 7.02 22.15 -4.13
C ALA A 29 5.61 22.32 -4.68
N VAL A 30 5.41 22.10 -5.98
CA VAL A 30 4.08 22.16 -6.61
C VAL A 30 3.67 20.76 -7.06
N ALA A 31 2.55 20.24 -6.53
CA ALA A 31 2.01 18.95 -6.95
C ALA A 31 1.74 18.94 -8.47
N GLN A 32 2.06 17.83 -9.14
CA GLN A 32 1.99 17.72 -10.61
C GLN A 32 0.89 16.74 -11.02
N GLN A 33 -0.28 17.23 -11.42
CA GLN A 33 -1.38 16.32 -11.77
C GLN A 33 -1.01 15.48 -13.01
N PRO A 34 -1.53 14.25 -13.14
CA PRO A 34 -1.31 13.44 -14.34
C PRO A 34 -1.76 14.11 -15.66
N SER A 35 -2.68 15.07 -15.58
CA SER A 35 -3.14 15.90 -16.70
C SER A 35 -2.13 16.96 -17.15
N GLY A 36 -1.01 17.14 -16.45
CA GLY A 36 -0.06 18.24 -16.65
C GLY A 36 -0.47 19.57 -15.99
N LEU A 37 -1.62 19.62 -15.33
CA LEU A 37 -2.03 20.78 -14.54
C LEU A 37 -1.29 20.82 -13.19
N THR A 38 -1.03 22.02 -12.71
CA THR A 38 -0.48 22.22 -11.37
C THR A 38 -1.54 21.98 -10.30
N GLY A 39 -1.13 21.26 -9.26
CA GLY A 39 -1.89 21.08 -8.03
C GLY A 39 -1.54 22.15 -7.00
N ARG A 40 -1.75 21.81 -5.73
CA ARG A 40 -1.42 22.70 -4.60
C ARG A 40 0.10 22.88 -4.46
N SER A 41 0.49 24.04 -3.94
CA SER A 41 1.86 24.33 -3.50
C SER A 41 2.05 23.97 -2.03
N TYR A 42 3.22 23.43 -1.71
CA TYR A 42 3.60 23.01 -0.37
C TYR A 42 4.93 23.63 0.01
N PHE A 43 4.97 24.28 1.17
CA PHE A 43 6.22 24.67 1.82
C PHE A 43 6.72 23.48 2.63
N LEU A 44 7.87 22.95 2.22
CA LEU A 44 8.45 21.75 2.80
C LEU A 44 9.81 22.07 3.41
N PHE A 45 10.17 21.30 4.43
CA PHE A 45 11.56 21.18 4.83
C PHE A 45 12.05 19.75 4.73
N ILE A 46 13.27 19.59 4.23
CA ILE A 46 13.97 18.31 4.11
C ILE A 46 15.14 18.34 5.08
N ASN A 47 15.07 17.54 6.13
CA ASN A 47 16.09 17.48 7.16
C ASN A 47 17.00 16.26 6.95
N LEU A 48 18.29 16.49 7.20
CA LEU A 48 19.24 15.41 7.39
C LEU A 48 19.16 14.91 8.84
N ARG A 49 18.94 13.61 9.02
CA ARG A 49 18.95 12.91 10.31
C ARG A 49 20.33 12.25 10.54
N ARG A 50 20.45 11.37 11.53
CA ARG A 50 21.69 10.59 11.75
C ARG A 50 21.95 9.70 10.53
N ASP A 51 23.21 9.33 10.33
CA ASP A 51 23.63 8.40 9.26
C ASP A 51 23.21 8.80 7.84
N ASN A 52 23.13 10.11 7.59
CA ASN A 52 22.77 10.70 6.29
C ASN A 52 21.33 10.37 5.83
N LEU A 53 20.47 9.90 6.75
CA LEU A 53 19.06 9.66 6.52
C LEU A 53 18.31 10.97 6.21
N VAL A 54 17.29 10.90 5.36
CA VAL A 54 16.50 12.06 4.94
C VAL A 54 15.09 11.97 5.48
N ALA A 55 14.52 13.08 5.95
CA ALA A 55 13.12 13.16 6.29
C ALA A 55 12.52 14.46 5.74
N VAL A 56 11.32 14.39 5.18
CA VAL A 56 10.59 15.54 4.63
C VAL A 56 9.30 15.76 5.40
N PHE A 57 8.93 17.03 5.54
CA PHE A 57 7.81 17.50 6.34
C PHE A 57 7.18 18.71 5.66
N GLU A 58 5.92 19.00 5.97
CA GLU A 58 5.34 20.32 5.70
C GLU A 58 5.77 21.33 6.76
N GLU A 59 5.88 22.61 6.39
CA GLU A 59 6.03 23.68 7.36
C GLU A 59 4.79 23.77 8.31
N PRO A 60 4.97 24.24 9.56
CA PRO A 60 3.91 24.19 10.59
C PRO A 60 2.58 24.86 10.21
N ASP A 61 2.62 25.93 9.40
CA ASP A 61 1.43 26.66 8.91
C ASP A 61 0.84 26.05 7.63
N GLY A 62 1.17 24.79 7.37
CA GLY A 62 0.76 24.02 6.20
C GLY A 62 -0.70 23.56 6.21
N HIS A 63 -1.05 22.76 5.21
CA HIS A 63 -2.41 22.29 4.99
C HIS A 63 -2.66 20.85 5.43
N LEU A 64 -1.60 20.09 5.72
CA LEU A 64 -1.65 18.69 6.10
C LEU A 64 -1.81 18.56 7.62
N PRO A 65 -2.49 17.50 8.09
CA PRO A 65 -2.52 17.21 9.51
C PRO A 65 -1.12 16.84 10.01
N LEU A 66 -0.83 17.19 11.27
CA LEU A 66 0.45 16.84 11.91
C LEU A 66 0.75 15.34 11.89
N CYS A 67 -0.28 14.49 11.97
CA CYS A 67 -0.15 13.05 11.83
C CYS A 67 -1.38 12.48 11.14
N CYS A 68 -1.17 11.55 10.20
CA CYS A 68 -2.20 10.75 9.59
C CYS A 68 -1.58 9.58 8.84
N VAL A 69 -1.58 8.38 9.43
CA VAL A 69 -0.96 7.19 8.83
C VAL A 69 -1.64 6.78 7.51
N GLU A 70 -2.94 7.00 7.39
CA GLU A 70 -3.71 6.81 6.15
C GLU A 70 -3.33 7.79 5.04
N ARG A 71 -2.73 8.93 5.38
CA ARG A 71 -2.14 9.90 4.44
C ARG A 71 -0.61 9.77 4.40
N HIS A 72 -0.06 8.72 4.99
CA HIS A 72 1.38 8.47 5.09
C HIS A 72 2.15 9.65 5.72
N ILE A 73 1.60 10.22 6.80
CA ILE A 73 2.24 11.21 7.67
C ILE A 73 2.44 10.56 9.05
N ASN A 74 3.69 10.35 9.42
CA ASN A 74 4.10 9.68 10.65
C ASN A 74 3.78 10.51 11.90
N PRO A 75 3.80 9.92 13.11
CA PRO A 75 3.57 10.65 14.36
C PRO A 75 4.54 11.82 14.61
N ASP A 76 5.74 11.79 14.03
CA ASP A 76 6.72 12.87 14.09
C ASP A 76 6.56 13.91 12.96
N ALA A 77 5.42 13.90 12.27
CA ALA A 77 5.07 14.69 11.09
C ALA A 77 5.91 14.42 9.82
N SER A 78 6.84 13.46 9.86
CA SER A 78 7.59 13.10 8.66
C SER A 78 6.72 12.36 7.65
N PHE A 79 6.97 12.55 6.35
CA PHE A 79 6.26 11.85 5.31
C PHE A 79 6.89 10.49 5.03
N CYS A 80 6.04 9.47 4.89
CA CYS A 80 6.41 8.17 4.35
C CYS A 80 6.11 8.16 2.85
N LEU A 81 7.12 8.43 2.02
CA LEU A 81 6.92 8.56 0.56
C LEU A 81 6.77 7.18 -0.12
N HIS A 82 7.51 6.21 0.39
CA HIS A 82 7.55 4.81 -0.03
C HIS A 82 8.23 3.98 1.07
N TYR A 83 8.29 2.65 0.90
CA TYR A 83 9.08 1.79 1.77
C TYR A 83 10.55 2.26 1.80
N ASN A 84 11.12 2.44 2.99
CA ASN A 84 12.48 2.93 3.18
C ASN A 84 12.76 4.34 2.60
N SER A 85 11.74 5.22 2.54
CA SER A 85 11.91 6.60 2.01
C SER A 85 12.86 7.50 2.81
N THR A 86 13.33 7.04 3.97
CA THR A 86 14.27 7.78 4.81
C THR A 86 15.72 7.37 4.63
N GLU A 87 15.99 6.32 3.85
CA GLU A 87 17.35 5.83 3.59
C GLU A 87 18.26 6.89 2.95
N PRO A 88 19.59 6.79 3.12
CA PRO A 88 20.51 7.77 2.56
C PRO A 88 20.43 7.84 1.03
N VAL A 89 20.40 9.06 0.49
CA VAL A 89 20.45 9.30 -0.94
C VAL A 89 21.91 9.34 -1.38
N GLN A 90 22.40 8.23 -1.95
CA GLN A 90 23.83 8.05 -2.23
C GLN A 90 24.24 8.43 -3.66
N SER A 91 23.27 8.69 -4.55
CA SER A 91 23.53 9.02 -5.96
C SER A 91 22.45 9.93 -6.53
N ALA A 92 22.78 10.58 -7.65
CA ALA A 92 21.83 11.42 -8.39
C ALA A 92 20.64 10.61 -8.93
N ALA A 93 20.82 9.32 -9.22
CA ALA A 93 19.73 8.43 -9.63
C ALA A 93 18.74 8.20 -8.47
N MET A 94 19.25 7.89 -7.27
CA MET A 94 18.42 7.79 -6.07
C MET A 94 17.74 9.11 -5.73
N ALA A 95 18.42 10.24 -5.92
CA ALA A 95 17.86 11.56 -5.64
C ALA A 95 16.70 11.89 -6.59
N ARG A 96 16.84 11.59 -7.88
CA ARG A 96 15.74 11.71 -8.87
C ARG A 96 14.56 10.82 -8.52
N GLU A 97 14.80 9.60 -8.07
CA GLU A 97 13.77 8.65 -7.65
C GLU A 97 13.04 9.11 -6.38
N TRP A 98 13.80 9.66 -5.42
CA TRP A 98 13.26 10.26 -4.21
C TRP A 98 12.36 11.47 -4.53
N TRP A 99 12.83 12.38 -5.40
CA TRP A 99 12.04 13.51 -5.87
C TRP A 99 10.77 13.03 -6.59
N ARG A 100 10.89 12.04 -7.48
CA ARG A 100 9.75 11.43 -8.17
C ARG A 100 8.71 10.91 -7.17
N SER A 101 9.16 10.21 -6.13
CA SER A 101 8.29 9.71 -5.06
C SER A 101 7.62 10.83 -4.28
N LEU A 102 8.33 11.91 -3.95
CA LEU A 102 7.74 13.10 -3.33
C LEU A 102 6.67 13.74 -4.23
N GLY A 103 6.92 13.85 -5.53
CA GLY A 103 5.94 14.37 -6.49
C GLY A 103 4.65 13.52 -6.52
N PHE A 104 4.78 12.19 -6.56
CA PHE A 104 3.61 11.29 -6.47
C PHE A 104 2.88 11.43 -5.13
N TYR A 105 3.62 11.52 -4.02
CA TYR A 105 3.06 11.72 -2.70
C TYR A 105 2.23 12.99 -2.60
N LEU A 106 2.73 14.14 -3.08
CA LEU A 106 2.00 15.41 -3.03
C LEU A 106 0.72 15.37 -3.87
N ASN A 107 0.73 14.70 -5.01
CA ASN A 107 -0.50 14.47 -5.79
C ASN A 107 -1.51 13.60 -5.05
N ASN A 108 -1.04 12.55 -4.37
CA ASN A 108 -1.89 11.71 -3.56
C ASN A 108 -2.47 12.49 -2.37
N GLN A 109 -1.72 13.46 -1.82
CA GLN A 109 -2.23 14.37 -0.81
C GLN A 109 -3.36 15.26 -1.33
N ASP A 110 -3.21 15.82 -2.52
CA ASP A 110 -4.27 16.59 -3.18
C ASP A 110 -5.53 15.74 -3.43
N TYR A 111 -5.35 14.51 -3.90
CA TYR A 111 -6.44 13.57 -4.07
C TYR A 111 -7.12 13.26 -2.73
N ALA A 112 -6.35 12.95 -1.69
CA ALA A 112 -6.85 12.64 -0.36
C ALA A 112 -7.60 13.83 0.26
N SER A 113 -7.10 15.05 0.10
CA SER A 113 -7.79 16.26 0.56
C SER A 113 -9.16 16.45 -0.11
N ARG A 114 -9.30 16.09 -1.40
CA ARG A 114 -10.58 16.24 -2.13
C ARG A 114 -11.53 15.06 -1.94
N ARG A 115 -10.99 13.84 -1.85
CA ARG A 115 -11.76 12.59 -1.87
C ARG A 115 -11.86 11.91 -0.52
N ARG A 116 -11.12 12.40 0.49
CA ARG A 116 -11.01 11.85 1.85
C ARG A 116 -10.60 10.37 1.88
N LYS A 117 -9.90 9.94 0.82
CA LYS A 117 -9.48 8.56 0.55
C LYS A 117 -8.12 8.59 -0.14
N TRP A 118 -7.25 7.64 0.16
CA TRP A 118 -5.97 7.52 -0.54
C TRP A 118 -6.17 6.83 -1.90
N PRO A 119 -5.49 7.22 -2.98
CA PRO A 119 -5.60 6.55 -4.27
C PRO A 119 -5.21 5.06 -4.16
N MET A 120 -6.08 4.16 -4.62
CA MET A 120 -5.90 2.71 -4.42
C MET A 120 -4.58 2.16 -4.98
N LEU A 121 -4.17 2.59 -6.18
CA LEU A 121 -2.92 2.12 -6.79
C LEU A 121 -1.67 2.69 -6.13
N ALA A 122 -1.84 3.66 -5.23
CA ALA A 122 -0.77 4.23 -4.41
C ALA A 122 -0.87 3.81 -2.94
N GLN A 123 -1.82 2.94 -2.57
CA GLN A 123 -1.96 2.45 -1.20
C GLN A 123 -0.91 1.36 -0.93
N LEU A 124 -0.26 1.48 0.21
CA LEU A 124 0.59 0.45 0.79
C LEU A 124 0.10 0.19 2.21
N SER A 125 0.10 -1.07 2.62
CA SER A 125 -0.24 -1.47 3.98
C SER A 125 0.73 -0.83 4.97
N HIS A 126 0.28 -0.60 6.19
CA HIS A 126 1.02 0.18 7.17
C HIS A 126 2.08 -0.65 7.91
N GLY A 127 3.21 -0.02 8.25
CA GLY A 127 4.32 -0.68 8.96
C GLY A 127 4.85 -1.91 8.21
N ASP A 128 5.18 -2.98 8.94
CA ASP A 128 5.72 -4.21 8.35
C ASP A 128 4.75 -4.92 7.39
N ALA A 129 3.46 -4.61 7.47
CA ALA A 129 2.46 -5.13 6.55
C ALA A 129 2.72 -4.70 5.11
N ALA A 130 3.44 -3.59 4.89
CA ALA A 130 3.91 -3.16 3.58
C ALA A 130 4.74 -4.25 2.88
N ILE A 131 5.67 -4.88 3.61
CA ILE A 131 6.58 -5.90 3.08
C ILE A 131 5.78 -7.13 2.65
N THR A 132 4.85 -7.56 3.50
CA THR A 132 3.99 -8.70 3.19
C THR A 132 3.04 -8.41 2.03
N GLN A 133 2.53 -7.18 1.89
CA GLN A 133 1.80 -6.77 0.69
C GLN A 133 2.67 -6.87 -0.57
N ILE A 134 3.91 -6.37 -0.55
CA ILE A 134 4.83 -6.45 -1.71
C ILE A 134 5.04 -7.91 -2.12
N GLN A 135 5.28 -8.81 -1.16
CA GLN A 135 5.40 -10.25 -1.43
C GLN A 135 4.13 -10.85 -2.06
N MET A 136 2.94 -10.40 -1.61
CA MET A 136 1.67 -10.83 -2.21
C MET A 136 1.51 -10.33 -3.64
N GLU A 137 1.89 -9.08 -3.92
CA GLU A 137 1.86 -8.50 -5.25
C GLU A 137 2.81 -9.23 -6.20
N GLU A 138 4.06 -9.47 -5.80
CA GLU A 138 5.07 -10.20 -6.57
C GLU A 138 4.60 -11.62 -6.91
N LEU A 139 3.96 -12.31 -5.97
CA LEU A 139 3.43 -13.64 -6.16
C LEU A 139 2.22 -13.67 -7.12
N ALA A 140 1.42 -12.60 -7.12
CA ALA A 140 0.19 -12.49 -7.91
C ALA A 140 0.40 -11.92 -9.32
N GLU A 141 1.49 -11.17 -9.53
CA GLU A 141 1.80 -10.49 -10.80
C GLU A 141 1.83 -11.44 -12.01
N PRO A 142 2.54 -12.59 -11.99
CA PRO A 142 2.65 -13.46 -13.16
C PRO A 142 1.33 -14.12 -13.58
N LEU A 143 0.33 -14.09 -12.70
CA LEU A 143 -1.01 -14.64 -12.95
C LEU A 143 -2.03 -13.55 -13.31
N GLY A 144 -1.62 -12.28 -13.32
CA GLY A 144 -2.51 -11.14 -13.50
C GLY A 144 -3.46 -10.91 -12.31
N TRP A 145 -3.11 -11.38 -11.10
CA TRP A 145 -4.00 -11.33 -9.93
C TRP A 145 -3.73 -10.15 -9.00
N LYS A 146 -2.66 -9.39 -9.25
CA LYS A 146 -2.26 -8.25 -8.41
C LYS A 146 -3.41 -7.26 -8.19
N GLU A 147 -3.93 -6.66 -9.26
CA GLU A 147 -4.93 -5.60 -9.12
C GLU A 147 -6.32 -6.14 -8.79
N GLU A 148 -6.79 -7.13 -9.55
CA GLU A 148 -8.16 -7.62 -9.50
C GLU A 148 -8.46 -8.47 -8.25
N GLU A 149 -7.44 -9.11 -7.66
CA GLU A 149 -7.61 -9.98 -6.50
C GLU A 149 -6.90 -9.45 -5.26
N VAL A 150 -5.60 -9.16 -5.33
CA VAL A 150 -4.81 -8.75 -4.14
C VAL A 150 -5.15 -7.34 -3.69
N LEU A 151 -4.95 -6.32 -4.54
CA LEU A 151 -5.22 -4.92 -4.17
C LEU A 151 -6.71 -4.67 -3.90
N ALA A 152 -7.58 -5.27 -4.70
CA ALA A 152 -9.03 -5.22 -4.48
C ALA A 152 -9.43 -5.84 -3.12
N ALA A 153 -8.76 -6.91 -2.68
CA ALA A 153 -9.01 -7.50 -1.37
C ALA A 153 -8.53 -6.62 -0.23
N ILE A 154 -7.30 -6.14 -0.28
CA ILE A 154 -6.71 -5.34 0.79
C ILE A 154 -7.47 -4.03 0.96
N PHE A 155 -7.68 -3.28 -0.13
CA PHE A 155 -8.12 -1.89 -0.05
C PHE A 155 -9.61 -1.67 -0.30
N ARG A 156 -10.30 -2.63 -0.91
CA ARG A 156 -11.76 -2.57 -1.12
C ARG A 156 -12.53 -3.64 -0.34
N LYS A 157 -11.83 -4.51 0.40
CA LYS A 157 -12.43 -5.67 1.10
C LYS A 157 -13.26 -6.55 0.16
N ARG A 158 -12.80 -6.72 -1.09
CA ARG A 158 -13.49 -7.49 -2.13
C ARG A 158 -12.81 -8.81 -2.44
N GLY A 159 -13.56 -9.73 -3.04
CA GLY A 159 -13.03 -11.01 -3.47
C GLY A 159 -12.68 -11.96 -2.32
N TRP A 160 -12.03 -13.05 -2.69
CA TRP A 160 -11.83 -14.19 -1.80
C TRP A 160 -10.79 -13.94 -0.70
N LEU A 161 -9.82 -13.06 -0.95
CA LEU A 161 -8.87 -12.61 0.07
C LEU A 161 -9.50 -11.57 0.99
N GLY A 162 -10.38 -10.70 0.51
CA GLY A 162 -10.97 -9.61 1.31
C GLY A 162 -11.96 -10.07 2.39
N GLY A 163 -12.42 -11.32 2.31
CA GLY A 163 -13.40 -11.89 3.22
C GLY A 163 -12.81 -12.76 4.34
N ARG A 164 -13.59 -13.78 4.73
CA ARG A 164 -13.18 -14.81 5.69
C ARG A 164 -12.17 -15.75 5.05
N LEU A 165 -10.97 -15.75 5.58
CA LEU A 165 -9.89 -16.62 5.11
C LEU A 165 -10.04 -18.06 5.61
N PRO A 166 -9.55 -19.05 4.85
CA PRO A 166 -9.35 -20.40 5.36
C PRO A 166 -8.55 -20.42 6.67
N ARG A 167 -8.87 -21.38 7.54
CA ARG A 167 -8.14 -21.58 8.80
C ARG A 167 -6.74 -22.12 8.53
N LEU A 168 -5.79 -21.63 9.33
CA LEU A 168 -4.42 -22.13 9.34
C LEU A 168 -4.30 -23.37 10.25
N SER A 169 -3.29 -24.18 10.00
CA SER A 169 -2.82 -25.23 10.91
C SER A 169 -2.33 -24.62 12.23
N LYS A 170 -2.15 -25.46 13.27
CA LYS A 170 -1.71 -24.98 14.60
C LYS A 170 -0.37 -24.27 14.56
N ASP A 171 0.56 -24.77 13.75
CA ASP A 171 1.89 -24.22 13.49
C ASP A 171 1.89 -23.06 12.48
N LYS A 172 0.72 -22.68 11.94
CA LYS A 172 0.52 -21.60 10.95
C LYS A 172 1.32 -21.76 9.65
N SER A 173 1.81 -22.96 9.34
CA SER A 173 2.61 -23.26 8.14
C SER A 173 1.75 -23.58 6.91
N SER A 174 0.49 -23.99 7.12
CA SER A 174 -0.36 -24.49 6.04
C SER A 174 -1.85 -24.24 6.31
N LEU A 175 -2.68 -24.49 5.30
CA LEU A 175 -4.13 -24.41 5.44
C LEU A 175 -4.73 -25.76 5.84
N VAL A 176 -5.68 -25.75 6.78
CA VAL A 176 -6.39 -26.98 7.16
C VAL A 176 -7.37 -27.42 6.07
N ASN A 177 -7.71 -28.71 6.06
CA ASN A 177 -8.74 -29.32 5.20
C ASN A 177 -8.52 -29.11 3.69
N LEU A 178 -7.55 -29.82 3.12
CA LEU A 178 -7.24 -29.80 1.68
C LEU A 178 -8.41 -30.24 0.77
N ARG A 179 -9.36 -31.01 1.31
CA ARG A 179 -10.59 -31.43 0.61
C ARG A 179 -11.68 -30.36 0.58
N SER A 180 -11.45 -29.17 1.15
CA SER A 180 -12.36 -28.05 1.00
C SER A 180 -12.24 -27.43 -0.40
N PRO A 181 -13.28 -26.73 -0.89
CA PRO A 181 -13.19 -25.96 -2.12
C PRO A 181 -12.02 -24.97 -2.12
N CYS A 182 -11.41 -24.75 -3.29
CA CYS A 182 -10.41 -23.71 -3.48
C CYS A 182 -11.00 -22.34 -3.04
N PRO A 183 -10.34 -21.59 -2.13
CA PRO A 183 -10.88 -20.34 -1.62
C PRO A 183 -11.05 -19.28 -2.71
N ARG A 184 -10.19 -19.33 -3.74
CA ARG A 184 -10.32 -18.49 -4.94
C ARG A 184 -11.63 -18.73 -5.70
N GLY A 185 -12.33 -19.84 -5.46
CA GLY A 185 -13.55 -20.20 -6.19
C GLY A 185 -13.29 -20.81 -7.57
N CYS A 186 -12.11 -21.42 -7.78
CA CYS A 186 -11.81 -22.12 -9.04
C CYS A 186 -12.78 -23.30 -9.25
N THR A 187 -13.22 -23.52 -10.49
CA THR A 187 -14.21 -24.54 -10.83
C THR A 187 -13.66 -25.56 -11.83
N ARG A 188 -14.23 -26.76 -11.84
CA ARG A 188 -13.85 -27.85 -12.75
C ARG A 188 -14.62 -27.73 -14.05
N LYS A 189 -13.90 -27.83 -15.17
CA LYS A 189 -14.51 -27.85 -16.50
C LYS A 189 -15.24 -29.16 -16.80
N HIS A 190 -16.32 -29.10 -17.57
CA HIS A 190 -17.04 -30.26 -18.11
C HIS A 190 -16.23 -30.93 -19.23
N HIS A 191 -16.59 -32.17 -19.56
CA HIS A 191 -16.07 -32.87 -20.74
C HIS A 191 -16.43 -32.12 -22.03
N PRO A 192 -15.54 -32.04 -23.04
CA PRO A 192 -14.19 -32.63 -23.14
C PRO A 192 -13.06 -31.78 -22.53
N PHE A 193 -13.37 -30.57 -22.07
CA PHE A 193 -12.38 -29.60 -21.57
C PHE A 193 -11.89 -29.88 -20.14
N ARG A 194 -11.90 -31.14 -19.66
CA ARG A 194 -11.55 -31.58 -18.29
C ARG A 194 -10.05 -31.36 -17.95
N LYS A 195 -9.52 -30.16 -18.12
CA LYS A 195 -8.22 -29.76 -17.62
C LYS A 195 -8.41 -29.11 -16.26
N SER A 196 -7.47 -29.34 -15.34
CA SER A 196 -7.34 -28.57 -14.10
C SER A 196 -7.03 -27.12 -14.51
N SER A 197 -8.06 -26.27 -14.51
CA SER A 197 -7.90 -24.83 -14.75
C SER A 197 -8.27 -24.07 -13.49
N CYS A 198 -7.50 -23.04 -13.14
CA CYS A 198 -7.95 -22.05 -12.15
C CYS A 198 -8.79 -20.95 -12.82
N GLU A 199 -9.67 -21.34 -13.75
CA GLU A 199 -10.65 -20.44 -14.33
C GLU A 199 -11.96 -20.62 -13.57
N ARG A 200 -12.67 -19.52 -13.29
CA ARG A 200 -13.92 -19.57 -12.53
C ARG A 200 -15.13 -19.94 -13.40
N LEU A 201 -15.08 -19.66 -14.71
CA LEU A 201 -16.30 -19.59 -15.54
C LEU A 201 -16.23 -20.28 -16.92
N ASN A 202 -15.06 -20.63 -17.46
CA ASN A 202 -14.97 -20.91 -18.91
C ASN A 202 -14.73 -22.39 -19.22
N CYS A 203 -15.80 -23.16 -19.41
CA CYS A 203 -15.72 -24.43 -20.17
C CYS A 203 -15.60 -24.16 -21.66
N ALA A 204 -16.63 -23.52 -22.20
CA ALA A 204 -16.79 -23.08 -23.57
C ALA A 204 -17.77 -21.90 -23.55
N GLU A 205 -17.70 -21.04 -24.56
CA GLU A 205 -18.64 -19.93 -24.72
C GLU A 205 -20.09 -20.46 -24.77
N GLY A 206 -20.99 -19.82 -24.02
CA GLY A 206 -22.40 -20.24 -23.92
C GLY A 206 -22.71 -21.42 -22.98
N CYS A 207 -21.74 -21.94 -22.21
CA CYS A 207 -22.02 -23.00 -21.24
C CYS A 207 -22.91 -22.49 -20.08
N ARG A 208 -24.14 -23.02 -19.98
CA ARG A 208 -25.10 -22.70 -18.90
C ARG A 208 -25.12 -23.72 -17.74
N ARG A 209 -24.24 -24.72 -17.77
CA ARG A 209 -24.21 -25.79 -16.75
C ARG A 209 -23.47 -25.34 -15.51
N LEU A 210 -23.90 -25.82 -14.33
CA LEU A 210 -23.20 -25.56 -13.08
C LEU A 210 -21.84 -26.29 -13.07
N HIS A 211 -20.78 -25.55 -12.77
CA HIS A 211 -19.43 -26.10 -12.62
C HIS A 211 -19.18 -26.50 -11.17
N LYS A 212 -18.69 -27.72 -10.95
CA LYS A 212 -18.36 -28.19 -9.60
C LYS A 212 -17.10 -27.45 -9.10
N PRO A 213 -17.03 -27.05 -7.83
CA PRO A 213 -15.83 -26.45 -7.28
C PRO A 213 -14.61 -27.37 -7.41
N THR A 214 -13.45 -26.80 -7.72
CA THR A 214 -12.16 -27.48 -7.63
C THR A 214 -11.77 -27.59 -6.17
N LEU A 215 -11.40 -28.79 -5.72
CA LEU A 215 -10.87 -28.96 -4.37
C LEU A 215 -9.53 -28.22 -4.27
N ARG A 216 -9.17 -27.72 -3.09
CA ARG A 216 -7.90 -27.03 -2.91
C ARG A 216 -6.71 -27.92 -3.29
N ALA A 217 -6.76 -29.20 -2.93
CA ALA A 217 -5.76 -30.20 -3.31
C ALA A 217 -5.54 -30.31 -4.83
N ASP A 218 -6.59 -30.08 -5.63
CA ASP A 218 -6.60 -30.27 -7.09
C ASP A 218 -6.40 -28.95 -7.86
N CYS A 219 -6.19 -27.83 -7.16
CA CYS A 219 -6.02 -26.53 -7.78
C CYS A 219 -4.65 -26.45 -8.48
N PRO A 220 -4.57 -26.10 -9.79
CA PRO A 220 -3.29 -26.01 -10.50
C PRO A 220 -2.39 -24.91 -9.92
N ASN A 221 -3.00 -23.83 -9.39
CA ASN A 221 -2.30 -22.73 -8.71
C ASN A 221 -2.38 -22.86 -7.18
N ARG A 222 -2.43 -24.10 -6.66
CA ARG A 222 -2.59 -24.36 -5.22
C ARG A 222 -1.53 -23.64 -4.40
N SER A 223 -0.25 -23.77 -4.77
CA SER A 223 0.86 -23.16 -4.03
C SER A 223 0.66 -21.65 -3.88
N VAL A 224 0.39 -20.96 -4.99
CA VAL A 224 0.14 -19.51 -5.01
C VAL A 224 -1.07 -19.15 -4.16
N VAL A 225 -2.19 -19.86 -4.30
CA VAL A 225 -3.41 -19.60 -3.51
C VAL A 225 -3.15 -19.81 -2.02
N GLU A 226 -2.46 -20.88 -1.63
CA GLU A 226 -2.14 -21.15 -0.22
C GLU A 226 -1.19 -20.09 0.36
N SER A 227 -0.14 -19.73 -0.38
CA SER A 227 0.80 -18.67 0.02
C SER A 227 0.11 -17.32 0.18
N LEU A 228 -0.77 -16.92 -0.75
CA LEU A 228 -1.54 -15.68 -0.64
C LEU A 228 -2.45 -15.66 0.60
N VAL A 229 -3.08 -16.79 0.98
CA VAL A 229 -3.87 -16.86 2.21
C VAL A 229 -2.98 -16.68 3.45
N LEU A 230 -1.82 -17.35 3.47
CA LEU A 230 -0.88 -17.28 4.59
C LEU A 230 -0.37 -15.83 4.78
N LEU A 231 0.05 -15.21 3.67
CA LEU A 231 0.52 -13.83 3.67
C LEU A 231 -0.59 -12.85 4.08
N GLU A 232 -1.84 -13.04 3.64
CA GLU A 232 -2.94 -12.16 4.07
C GLU A 232 -3.24 -12.28 5.57
N HIS A 233 -3.14 -13.48 6.17
CA HIS A 233 -3.22 -13.63 7.63
C HIS A 233 -2.10 -12.86 8.32
N GLN A 234 -0.87 -12.97 7.82
CA GLN A 234 0.28 -12.26 8.37
C GLN A 234 0.12 -10.74 8.24
N ARG A 235 -0.24 -10.24 7.05
CA ARG A 235 -0.46 -8.83 6.76
C ARG A 235 -1.51 -8.21 7.68
N ARG A 236 -2.64 -8.89 7.87
CA ARG A 236 -3.70 -8.46 8.81
C ARG A 236 -3.20 -8.39 10.25
N ALA A 237 -2.39 -9.36 10.68
CA ALA A 237 -1.83 -9.36 12.03
C ALA A 237 -0.84 -8.20 12.23
N GLN A 238 0.05 -7.97 11.27
CA GLN A 238 1.01 -6.85 11.31
C GLN A 238 0.30 -5.49 11.30
N GLU A 239 -0.70 -5.30 10.44
CA GLU A 239 -1.48 -4.07 10.39
C GLU A 239 -2.27 -3.85 11.68
N HIS A 240 -2.84 -4.92 12.25
CA HIS A 240 -3.51 -4.85 13.55
C HIS A 240 -2.55 -4.41 14.67
N GLU A 241 -1.36 -5.02 14.76
CA GLU A 241 -0.37 -4.65 15.77
C GLU A 241 0.16 -3.22 15.54
N PHE A 242 0.31 -2.78 14.29
CA PHE A 242 0.66 -1.39 13.97
C PHE A 242 -0.39 -0.40 14.50
N PHE A 243 -1.67 -0.60 14.18
CA PHE A 243 -2.71 0.30 14.70
C PHE A 243 -2.87 0.22 16.22
N LYS A 244 -2.65 -0.95 16.81
CA LYS A 244 -2.64 -1.12 18.27
C LYS A 244 -1.49 -0.36 18.92
N SER A 245 -0.29 -0.36 18.35
CA SER A 245 0.83 0.42 18.88
C SER A 245 0.55 1.92 18.84
N LEU A 246 -0.05 2.42 17.75
CA LEU A 246 -0.46 3.82 17.63
C LEU A 246 -1.51 4.21 18.67
N LYS A 247 -2.51 3.35 18.91
CA LYS A 247 -3.51 3.55 19.96
C LYS A 247 -2.87 3.60 21.35
N ASN A 248 -1.91 2.71 21.62
CA ASN A 248 -1.16 2.72 22.88
C ASN A 248 -0.31 4.00 23.05
N SER A 249 0.22 4.54 21.95
CA SER A 249 0.91 5.83 21.91
C SER A 249 -0.03 7.04 21.84
N GLN A 250 -1.34 6.84 22.04
CA GLN A 250 -2.36 7.90 22.06
C GLN A 250 -2.43 8.74 20.77
N VAL A 251 -2.09 8.15 19.62
CA VAL A 251 -2.25 8.83 18.32
C VAL A 251 -3.73 8.89 17.97
N ILE A 252 -4.23 10.10 17.72
CA ILE A 252 -5.65 10.38 17.45
C ILE A 252 -5.87 10.56 15.94
N CYS A 253 -7.03 10.12 15.45
CA CYS A 253 -7.44 10.40 14.07
C CYS A 253 -7.60 11.90 13.82
N CYS A 254 -6.96 12.43 12.79
CA CYS A 254 -7.08 13.82 12.39
C CYS A 254 -8.42 14.17 11.66
N GLY A 255 -9.30 13.20 11.44
CA GLY A 255 -10.62 13.41 10.81
C GLY A 255 -10.60 13.65 9.29
N THR A 256 -9.43 13.74 8.64
CA THR A 256 -9.32 14.06 7.20
C THR A 256 -9.61 12.88 6.25
N MET A 257 -9.62 11.65 6.76
CA MET A 257 -9.84 10.42 5.97
C MET A 257 -11.12 9.70 6.44
N ASP A 258 -11.90 9.17 5.50
CA ASP A 258 -13.18 8.52 5.81
C ASP A 258 -12.98 7.22 6.61
N ASN A 259 -12.05 6.36 6.17
CA ASN A 259 -11.91 4.99 6.66
C ASN A 259 -10.70 4.78 7.59
N CYS A 260 -10.35 5.78 8.42
CA CYS A 260 -9.19 5.67 9.31
C CYS A 260 -9.46 4.76 10.52
N SER A 261 -8.60 3.76 10.74
CA SER A 261 -8.73 2.80 11.86
C SER A 261 -8.50 3.40 13.26
N LEU A 262 -8.04 4.65 13.33
CA LEU A 262 -7.89 5.43 14.56
C LEU A 262 -9.13 6.29 14.88
N ARG A 263 -10.12 6.34 13.98
CA ARG A 263 -11.37 7.06 14.25
C ARG A 263 -12.06 6.38 15.44
N GLN A 264 -12.28 7.13 16.52
CA GLN A 264 -13.10 6.66 17.63
C GLN A 264 -14.54 6.56 17.11
N GLU A 265 -15.17 5.40 17.29
CA GLU A 265 -16.61 5.31 17.09
C GLU A 265 -17.25 6.24 18.12
N GLU A 266 -18.07 7.19 17.67
CA GLU A 266 -18.90 7.98 18.58
C GLU A 266 -19.75 6.98 19.36
N ILE A 267 -19.50 6.88 20.67
CA ILE A 267 -20.42 6.23 21.58
C ILE A 267 -21.71 7.05 21.47
N SER A 268 -22.64 6.54 20.68
CA SER A 268 -23.99 7.06 20.59
C SER A 268 -24.62 6.79 21.95
N ASN A 269 -24.65 7.82 22.81
CA ASN A 269 -25.48 7.84 24.00
C ASN A 269 -26.95 7.96 23.61
#